data_AF-X6N9H4-F1
#
_entry.id   AF-X6N9H4-F1
#
_cell.length_a   1.000
_cell.length_b   1.000
_cell.length_c   1.000
_cell.angle_alpha   90.00
_cell.angle_beta   90.00
_cell.angle_gamma   90.00
#
_symmetry.space_group_name_H-M   'P 1'
#
loop_
_entity.id
_entity.type
_entity.pdbx_description
1 polymer ?
#
loop_
_entity_poly.entity_id
_entity_poly.type
_entity_poly.pdbx_seq_one_letter_code
_entity_poly.pdbx_strand_id
1 'polypeptide(L)'
;LYAYSLNRFEKSPYIYPVWGLGGLPEGFSRLAAVHGGVYMLRREITEIHFDDKGHVTGVTAKHEGKIEGTAKCKQLIADPSYFLETDRVKKTGTVARWLCILDHSVEGTGTAQSAQIILPCKQVLSSFIYLMGRSRVDQEKEKNNTIITGHKSDIYISVMSSALQVAPKERFLAMISAQVYTNNPKRELGVAYQLLGKVLKDFFLVNDTYVPAKELGADGVFICSSMDATTHFQASSREVMTIFKELTGKDVDLTENPDAIEEQFQT
;
A
#
# COMPACT_ATOMS: atom_id res chain seq x y z
N LEU A 1 -0.75 -16.14 -13.34
CA LEU A 1 -0.86 -14.67 -13.41
C LEU A 1 0.40 -14.03 -14.01
N TYR A 2 1.58 -14.17 -13.39
CA TYR A 2 2.83 -13.54 -13.88
C TYR A 2 3.12 -13.74 -15.38
N ALA A 3 3.17 -15.00 -15.86
CA ALA A 3 3.46 -15.31 -17.26
C ALA A 3 2.40 -14.74 -18.23
N TYR A 4 1.13 -14.74 -17.81
CA TYR A 4 0.05 -14.15 -18.59
C TYR A 4 0.21 -12.62 -18.71
N SER A 5 0.53 -11.94 -17.61
CA SER A 5 0.80 -10.50 -17.60
C SER A 5 2.02 -10.13 -18.46
N LEU A 6 3.09 -10.93 -18.40
CA LEU A 6 4.28 -10.73 -19.22
C LEU A 6 3.97 -10.83 -20.72
N ASN A 7 3.20 -11.85 -21.11
CA ASN A 7 2.80 -12.05 -22.50
C ASN A 7 1.89 -10.94 -23.04
N ARG A 8 1.21 -10.18 -22.17
CA ARG A 8 0.29 -9.10 -22.60
C ARG A 8 1.00 -7.80 -22.98
N PHE A 9 2.11 -7.46 -22.31
CA PHE A 9 2.80 -6.17 -22.48
C PHE A 9 4.29 -6.30 -22.85
N GLU A 10 4.78 -7.53 -23.03
CA GLU A 10 6.09 -7.97 -23.56
C GLU A 10 7.35 -7.52 -22.81
N LYS A 11 7.33 -6.42 -22.05
CA LYS A 11 8.50 -5.88 -21.32
C LYS A 11 8.56 -6.30 -19.85
N SER A 12 7.41 -6.31 -19.18
CA SER A 12 7.30 -6.68 -17.77
C SER A 12 5.85 -7.05 -17.45
N PRO A 13 5.58 -7.77 -16.34
CA PRO A 13 4.21 -8.06 -15.91
C PRO A 13 3.54 -6.88 -15.21
N TYR A 14 4.21 -5.72 -15.09
CA TYR A 14 3.76 -4.56 -14.34
C TYR A 14 3.35 -3.42 -15.27
N ILE A 15 2.34 -2.69 -14.82
CA ILE A 15 1.93 -1.40 -15.37
C ILE A 15 1.92 -0.38 -14.23
N TYR A 16 2.16 0.88 -14.59
CA TYR A 16 2.12 1.98 -13.64
C TYR A 16 1.42 3.18 -14.30
N PRO A 17 0.44 3.83 -13.63
CA PRO A 17 -0.27 4.96 -14.20
C PRO A 17 0.65 6.16 -14.35
N VAL A 18 0.57 6.81 -15.51
CA VAL A 18 1.15 8.14 -15.70
C VAL A 18 0.53 9.09 -14.68
N TRP A 19 1.34 9.99 -14.11
CA TRP A 19 1.01 10.87 -12.97
C TRP A 19 0.93 10.20 -11.59
N GLY A 20 1.17 8.89 -11.51
CA GLY A 20 1.25 8.20 -10.23
C GLY A 20 -0.06 7.56 -9.78
N LEU A 21 0.04 6.81 -8.69
CA LEU A 21 -1.06 5.99 -8.16
C LEU A 21 -2.26 6.82 -7.66
N GLY A 22 -2.09 8.12 -7.41
CA GLY A 22 -3.17 9.03 -6.98
C GLY A 22 -4.31 9.14 -7.99
N GLY A 23 -4.05 8.93 -9.28
CA GLY A 23 -5.08 8.94 -10.31
C GLY A 23 -6.07 7.77 -10.21
N LEU A 24 -5.70 6.65 -9.56
CA LEU A 24 -6.59 5.50 -9.37
C LEU A 24 -7.78 5.84 -8.44
N PRO A 25 -7.58 6.26 -7.17
CA PRO A 25 -8.68 6.63 -6.30
C PRO A 25 -9.46 7.85 -6.83
N GLU A 26 -8.80 8.79 -7.52
CA GLU A 26 -9.48 9.91 -8.19
C GLU A 26 -10.44 9.43 -9.28
N GLY A 27 -10.00 8.48 -10.12
CA GLY A 27 -10.83 7.87 -11.16
C GLY A 27 -12.05 7.14 -10.60
N PHE A 28 -11.87 6.32 -9.57
CA PHE A 28 -12.99 5.66 -8.88
C PHE A 28 -13.92 6.67 -8.18
N SER A 29 -13.36 7.74 -7.62
CA SER A 29 -14.16 8.79 -7.00
C SER A 29 -15.06 9.49 -8.01
N ARG A 30 -14.50 9.82 -9.18
CA ARG A 30 -15.25 10.37 -10.31
C ARG A 30 -16.35 9.42 -10.77
N LEU A 31 -16.03 8.13 -10.95
CA LEU A 31 -17.01 7.13 -11.38
C LEU A 31 -18.20 7.09 -10.40
N ALA A 32 -17.94 7.00 -9.09
CA ALA A 32 -19.02 7.03 -8.12
C ALA A 32 -19.79 8.36 -8.09
N ALA A 33 -19.13 9.51 -8.32
CA ALA A 33 -19.80 10.80 -8.40
C ALA A 33 -20.77 10.90 -9.60
N VAL A 34 -20.39 10.32 -10.74
CA VAL A 34 -21.28 10.20 -11.93
C VAL A 34 -22.54 9.41 -11.60
N HIS A 35 -22.45 8.41 -10.71
CA HIS A 35 -23.59 7.64 -10.20
C HIS A 35 -24.25 8.24 -8.95
N GLY A 36 -24.05 9.53 -8.67
CA GLY A 36 -24.71 10.26 -7.58
C GLY A 36 -23.99 10.19 -6.22
N GLY A 37 -22.78 9.66 -6.17
CA GLY A 37 -21.93 9.66 -4.97
C GLY A 37 -21.50 11.07 -4.57
N VAL A 38 -21.56 11.38 -3.28
CA VAL A 38 -21.16 12.68 -2.72
C VAL A 38 -19.83 12.54 -1.99
N TYR A 39 -18.85 13.38 -2.34
CA TYR A 39 -17.52 13.38 -1.74
C TYR A 39 -17.31 14.62 -0.87
N MET A 40 -16.76 14.42 0.33
CA MET A 40 -16.45 15.49 1.25
C MET A 40 -15.00 15.37 1.74
N LEU A 41 -14.16 16.32 1.34
CA LEU A 41 -12.78 16.45 1.82
C LEU A 41 -12.69 17.45 2.98
N ARG A 42 -11.61 17.40 3.75
CA ARG A 42 -11.41 18.23 4.97
C ARG A 42 -12.58 18.09 5.94
N ARG A 43 -13.11 16.88 6.05
CA ARG A 43 -14.21 16.52 6.93
C ARG A 43 -13.73 15.46 7.91
N GLU A 44 -13.60 15.84 9.16
CA GLU A 44 -13.14 14.94 10.22
C GLU A 44 -14.32 14.17 10.78
N ILE A 45 -14.23 12.84 10.83
CA ILE A 45 -15.23 12.00 11.51
C ILE A 45 -14.86 11.94 12.98
N THR A 46 -15.80 12.33 13.85
CA THR A 46 -15.54 12.44 15.29
C THR A 46 -16.29 11.45 16.15
N GLU A 47 -17.38 10.90 15.62
CA GLU A 47 -18.15 9.86 16.29
C GLU A 47 -18.79 8.95 15.27
N ILE A 48 -18.77 7.65 15.55
CA ILE A 48 -19.46 6.60 14.79
C ILE A 48 -20.55 6.06 15.70
N HIS A 49 -21.80 6.17 15.26
CA HIS A 49 -22.99 5.84 16.04
C HIS A 49 -23.38 4.38 15.84
N PHE A 50 -23.77 3.73 16.94
CA PHE A 50 -24.28 2.36 16.95
C PHE A 50 -25.62 2.30 17.69
N ASP A 51 -26.51 1.38 17.30
CA ASP A 51 -27.75 1.12 18.02
C ASP A 51 -27.54 0.19 19.23
N ASP A 52 -28.62 -0.05 19.99
CA ASP A 52 -28.60 -0.95 21.16
C ASP A 52 -28.24 -2.40 20.82
N LYS A 53 -28.33 -2.79 19.53
CA LYS A 53 -27.95 -4.11 19.01
C LYS A 53 -26.51 -4.12 18.48
N GLY A 54 -25.79 -3.00 18.59
CA GLY A 54 -24.43 -2.83 18.12
C GLY A 54 -24.27 -2.58 16.63
N HIS A 55 -25.35 -2.34 15.86
CA HIS A 55 -25.27 -2.05 14.43
C HIS A 55 -24.98 -0.58 14.16
N VAL A 56 -24.19 -0.29 13.12
CA VAL A 56 -23.89 1.09 12.73
C VAL A 56 -25.15 1.84 12.29
N THR A 57 -25.28 3.10 12.71
CA THR A 57 -26.44 3.96 12.39
C THR A 57 -26.07 5.29 11.75
N GLY A 58 -24.80 5.70 11.81
CA GLY A 58 -24.35 6.95 11.21
C GLY A 58 -23.00 7.41 11.70
N VAL A 59 -22.58 8.57 11.20
CA VAL A 59 -21.33 9.24 11.58
C VAL A 59 -21.56 10.73 11.80
N THR A 60 -20.90 11.30 12.81
CA THR A 60 -20.87 12.75 13.06
C THR A 60 -19.57 13.34 12.57
N ALA A 61 -19.70 14.39 11.76
CA ALA A 61 -18.60 15.03 11.09
C ALA A 61 -18.38 16.48 11.56
N LYS A 62 -17.11 16.90 11.57
CA LYS A 62 -16.68 18.27 11.84
C LYS A 62 -15.94 18.87 10.65
N HIS A 63 -16.02 20.18 10.51
CA HIS A 63 -15.22 20.97 9.58
C HIS A 63 -14.77 22.26 10.25
N GLU A 64 -13.46 22.53 10.14
CA GLU A 64 -12.82 23.68 10.79
C GLU A 64 -13.17 23.79 12.29
N GLY A 65 -13.19 22.64 12.98
CA GLY A 65 -13.47 22.55 14.42
C GLY A 65 -14.94 22.64 14.82
N LYS A 66 -15.87 22.85 13.86
CA LYS A 66 -17.31 22.92 14.14
C LYS A 66 -18.02 21.65 13.70
N ILE A 67 -18.91 21.13 14.54
CA ILE A 67 -19.80 20.02 14.17
C ILE A 67 -20.71 20.53 13.06
N GLU A 68 -20.65 19.88 11.90
CA GLU A 68 -21.54 20.18 10.78
C GLU A 68 -22.86 19.41 10.91
N GLY A 69 -22.78 18.15 11.34
CA GLY A 69 -23.97 17.32 11.52
C GLY A 69 -23.67 15.83 11.51
N THR A 70 -24.75 15.05 11.47
CA THR A 70 -24.73 13.58 11.47
C THR A 70 -25.36 13.05 10.19
N ALA A 71 -24.62 12.22 9.46
CA ALA A 71 -25.14 11.44 8.34
C ALA A 71 -25.54 10.05 8.84
N LYS A 72 -26.76 9.61 8.52
CA LYS A 72 -27.25 8.28 8.89
C LYS A 72 -26.89 7.26 7.81
N CYS A 73 -26.50 6.06 8.21
CA CYS A 73 -26.21 4.95 7.31
C CYS A 73 -26.62 3.61 7.93
N LYS A 74 -26.78 2.59 7.09
CA LYS A 74 -26.98 1.19 7.51
C LYS A 74 -25.69 0.37 7.43
N GLN A 75 -24.76 0.83 6.61
CA GLN A 75 -23.48 0.20 6.34
C GLN A 75 -22.41 1.29 6.31
N LEU A 76 -21.23 0.98 6.82
CA LEU A 76 -20.08 1.87 6.87
C LEU A 76 -18.84 1.14 6.36
N ILE A 77 -18.21 1.68 5.32
CA ILE A 77 -16.91 1.20 4.82
C ILE A 77 -15.85 2.22 5.26
N ALA A 78 -14.75 1.76 5.84
CA ALA A 78 -13.72 2.64 6.37
C ALA A 78 -12.34 1.97 6.39
N ASP A 79 -11.28 2.78 6.43
CA ASP A 79 -9.93 2.29 6.68
C ASP A 79 -9.65 2.18 8.20
N PRO A 80 -8.59 1.44 8.61
CA PRO A 80 -8.30 1.22 10.02
C PRO A 80 -8.06 2.48 10.85
N SER A 81 -7.65 3.59 10.23
CA SER A 81 -7.32 4.84 10.93
C SER A 81 -8.52 5.40 11.71
N TYR A 82 -9.75 5.16 11.26
CA TYR A 82 -10.97 5.56 11.95
C TYR A 82 -11.28 4.74 13.21
N PHE A 83 -10.53 3.67 13.47
CA PHE A 83 -10.81 2.70 14.53
C PHE A 83 -9.60 2.38 15.43
N LEU A 84 -8.48 3.11 15.32
CA LEU A 84 -7.24 2.80 16.04
C LEU A 84 -7.39 2.75 17.57
N GLU A 85 -8.29 3.55 18.12
CA GLU A 85 -8.58 3.62 19.56
C GLU A 85 -9.72 2.67 19.99
N THR A 86 -10.00 1.64 19.19
CA THR A 86 -11.08 0.67 19.42
C THR A 86 -10.59 -0.77 19.35
N ASP A 87 -11.43 -1.71 19.78
CA ASP A 87 -11.19 -3.16 19.66
C ASP A 87 -11.47 -3.71 18.25
N ARG A 88 -11.82 -2.85 17.28
CA ARG A 88 -12.28 -3.25 15.94
C ARG A 88 -11.14 -3.53 14.96
N VAL A 89 -9.92 -3.14 15.29
CA VAL A 89 -8.72 -3.37 14.47
C VAL A 89 -7.63 -4.04 15.27
N LYS A 90 -6.84 -4.87 14.60
CA LYS A 90 -5.69 -5.56 15.18
C LYS A 90 -4.44 -5.18 14.40
N LYS A 91 -3.42 -4.71 15.11
CA LYS A 91 -2.09 -4.49 14.53
C LYS A 91 -1.49 -5.83 14.07
N THR A 92 -1.07 -5.88 12.81
CA THR A 92 -0.43 -7.06 12.19
C THR A 92 1.07 -6.90 12.07
N GLY A 93 1.57 -5.67 12.07
CA GLY A 93 2.99 -5.39 12.02
C GLY A 93 3.26 -3.95 11.66
N THR A 94 4.40 -3.72 10.99
CA THR A 94 4.91 -2.40 10.65
C THR A 94 5.62 -2.49 9.31
N VAL A 95 5.36 -1.54 8.42
CA VAL A 95 5.99 -1.43 7.09
C VAL A 95 6.82 -0.15 7.05
N ALA A 96 8.04 -0.26 6.54
CA ALA A 96 8.89 0.89 6.25
C ALA A 96 8.89 1.18 4.75
N ARG A 97 8.76 2.46 4.40
CA ARG A 97 8.86 2.97 3.03
C ARG A 97 9.94 4.06 2.97
N TRP A 98 10.96 3.83 2.14
CA TRP A 98 12.07 4.77 1.93
C TRP A 98 11.99 5.34 0.52
N LEU A 99 11.50 6.57 0.40
CA LEU A 99 11.45 7.28 -0.88
C LEU A 99 12.79 7.99 -1.10
N CYS A 100 13.40 7.76 -2.26
CA CYS A 100 14.72 8.26 -2.61
C CYS A 100 14.66 8.93 -3.99
N ILE A 101 15.20 10.15 -4.09
CA ILE A 101 15.33 10.90 -5.34
C ILE A 101 16.75 10.71 -5.88
N LEU A 102 16.86 10.29 -7.14
CA LEU A 102 18.13 10.03 -7.84
C LEU A 102 18.26 10.92 -9.09
N ASP A 103 19.49 11.24 -9.48
CA ASP A 103 19.86 11.86 -10.77
C ASP A 103 20.38 10.83 -11.79
N HIS A 104 20.29 9.54 -11.50
CA HIS A 104 20.78 8.45 -12.34
C HIS A 104 19.85 7.22 -12.28
N SER A 105 19.98 6.32 -13.26
CA SER A 105 19.33 5.00 -13.20
C SER A 105 20.00 4.12 -12.15
N VAL A 106 19.23 3.18 -11.59
CA VAL A 106 19.77 2.22 -10.62
C VAL A 106 20.70 1.24 -11.33
N GLU A 107 21.82 0.89 -10.70
CA GLU A 107 22.77 -0.05 -11.30
C GLU A 107 22.10 -1.39 -11.60
N GLY A 108 22.44 -1.99 -12.75
CA GLY A 108 21.83 -3.24 -13.21
C GLY A 108 20.46 -3.10 -13.89
N THR A 109 19.86 -1.90 -13.93
CA THR A 109 18.60 -1.68 -14.67
C THR A 109 18.79 -1.18 -16.11
N GLY A 110 20.04 -1.05 -16.57
CA GLY A 110 20.35 -0.56 -17.92
C GLY A 110 19.74 0.82 -18.20
N THR A 111 19.03 0.95 -19.32
CA THR A 111 18.34 2.19 -19.75
C THR A 111 16.87 2.26 -19.31
N ALA A 112 16.42 1.34 -18.45
CA ALA A 112 15.03 1.27 -18.02
C ALA A 112 14.59 2.56 -17.32
N GLN A 113 13.44 3.09 -17.75
CA GLN A 113 12.80 4.27 -17.16
C GLN A 113 11.90 3.94 -15.97
N SER A 114 11.65 2.65 -15.75
CA SER A 114 10.98 2.11 -14.58
C SER A 114 11.44 0.68 -14.35
N ALA A 115 11.56 0.25 -13.10
CA ALA A 115 11.97 -1.09 -12.76
C ALA A 115 11.36 -1.55 -11.43
N GLN A 116 11.20 -2.85 -11.30
CA GLN A 116 10.88 -3.51 -10.04
C GLN A 116 12.07 -4.39 -9.67
N ILE A 117 12.65 -4.15 -8.50
CA ILE A 117 13.74 -4.96 -7.95
C ILE A 117 13.21 -5.66 -6.71
N ILE A 118 13.44 -6.95 -6.61
CA ILE A 118 13.03 -7.77 -5.47
C ILE A 118 14.31 -8.32 -4.85
N LEU A 119 14.50 -8.09 -3.56
CA LEU A 119 15.57 -8.70 -2.77
C LEU A 119 14.94 -9.81 -1.93
N PRO A 120 15.07 -11.09 -2.34
CA PRO A 120 14.53 -12.20 -1.60
C PRO A 120 15.11 -12.27 -0.18
N CYS A 121 14.26 -12.54 0.80
CA CYS A 121 14.62 -12.55 2.21
C CYS A 121 15.85 -13.42 2.54
N LYS A 122 15.93 -14.58 1.89
CA LYS A 122 17.04 -15.55 2.04
C LYS A 122 18.38 -15.02 1.51
N GLN A 123 18.36 -14.11 0.53
CA GLN A 123 19.57 -13.53 -0.05
C GLN A 123 20.10 -12.35 0.78
N VAL A 124 19.19 -11.58 1.39
CA VAL A 124 19.54 -10.46 2.29
C VAL A 124 20.32 -10.95 3.51
N LEU A 125 19.97 -12.14 4.03
CA LEU A 125 20.67 -12.79 5.15
C LEU A 125 22.14 -13.12 4.81
N SER A 126 22.40 -13.59 3.59
CA SER A 126 23.73 -13.97 3.11
C SER A 126 24.61 -12.74 2.81
N SER A 127 24.05 -11.70 2.21
CA SER A 127 24.81 -10.47 1.88
C SER A 127 25.21 -9.67 3.12
N PHE A 128 24.40 -9.67 4.18
CA PHE A 128 24.75 -9.02 5.45
C PHE A 128 25.98 -9.67 6.12
N ILE A 129 26.12 -10.98 6.01
CA ILE A 129 27.28 -11.74 6.51
C ILE A 129 28.52 -11.45 5.65
N TYR A 130 28.36 -11.36 4.33
CA TYR A 130 29.47 -11.13 3.39
C TYR A 130 30.01 -9.70 3.47
N LEU A 131 29.14 -8.70 3.57
CA LEU A 131 29.51 -7.27 3.66
C LEU A 131 30.28 -6.94 4.96
N MET A 132 30.09 -7.74 6.02
CA MET A 132 30.82 -7.59 7.28
C MET A 132 32.24 -8.17 7.24
N GLY A 133 32.66 -8.85 6.15
CA GLY A 133 34.04 -9.30 5.94
C GLY A 133 34.58 -10.31 6.95
N ARG A 134 33.72 -11.14 7.57
CA ARG A 134 34.11 -12.01 8.70
C ARG A 134 34.32 -13.46 8.30
N SER A 135 35.41 -14.04 8.79
CA SER A 135 35.81 -15.42 8.50
C SER A 135 34.87 -16.45 9.15
N ARG A 136 34.85 -17.66 8.59
CA ARG A 136 34.07 -18.82 9.07
C ARG A 136 34.26 -19.13 10.56
N VAL A 137 35.38 -18.73 11.17
CA VAL A 137 35.71 -18.99 12.58
C VAL A 137 34.88 -18.12 13.55
N ASP A 138 34.40 -16.95 13.12
CA ASP A 138 33.52 -16.09 13.94
C ASP A 138 32.05 -16.60 13.96
N GLN A 139 31.71 -17.58 13.11
CA GLN A 139 30.35 -18.10 12.95
C GLN A 139 29.89 -19.01 14.11
N GLU A 140 30.82 -19.61 14.86
CA GLU A 140 30.49 -20.54 15.96
C GLU A 140 30.45 -19.88 17.34
N LYS A 141 31.24 -18.82 17.58
CA LYS A 141 31.31 -18.18 18.89
C LYS A 141 30.11 -17.29 19.23
N GLU A 142 29.37 -16.81 18.22
CA GLU A 142 28.24 -15.87 18.43
C GLU A 142 26.85 -16.48 18.25
N LYS A 143 26.73 -17.81 18.09
CA LYS A 143 25.42 -18.49 18.19
C LYS A 143 24.70 -18.23 19.53
N ASN A 144 25.43 -17.79 20.55
CA ASN A 144 24.90 -17.62 21.90
C ASN A 144 24.58 -16.17 22.30
N ASN A 145 24.84 -15.12 21.50
CA ASN A 145 24.53 -13.76 21.98
C ASN A 145 24.19 -12.65 20.96
N THR A 146 24.20 -12.90 19.65
CA THR A 146 23.71 -11.92 18.68
C THR A 146 22.89 -12.63 17.61
N ILE A 147 21.56 -12.62 17.75
CA ILE A 147 20.68 -13.19 16.73
C ILE A 147 20.80 -12.31 15.48
N ILE A 148 21.61 -12.74 14.50
CA ILE A 148 21.58 -12.18 13.14
C ILE A 148 20.25 -12.65 12.54
N THR A 149 19.16 -11.96 12.86
CA THR A 149 17.89 -12.16 12.20
C THR A 149 18.01 -11.57 10.82
N GLY A 150 18.27 -12.40 9.80
CA GLY A 150 18.05 -11.92 8.44
C GLY A 150 16.57 -11.56 8.25
N HIS A 151 16.35 -10.69 7.28
CA HIS A 151 15.03 -10.18 6.96
C HIS A 151 14.05 -11.36 6.71
N LYS A 152 12.86 -11.33 7.32
CA LYS A 152 11.92 -12.48 7.28
C LYS A 152 10.97 -12.46 6.08
N SER A 153 10.88 -11.33 5.38
CA SER A 153 10.12 -11.15 4.13
C SER A 153 11.01 -10.57 3.04
N ASP A 154 10.51 -10.45 1.83
CA ASP A 154 11.28 -9.79 0.77
C ASP A 154 11.34 -8.27 0.98
N ILE A 155 12.33 -7.62 0.36
CA ILE A 155 12.40 -6.16 0.24
C ILE A 155 12.13 -5.82 -1.23
N TYR A 156 11.24 -4.87 -1.46
CA TYR A 156 10.86 -4.43 -2.80
C TYR A 156 11.41 -3.03 -3.07
N ILE A 157 11.93 -2.80 -4.27
CA ILE A 157 12.29 -1.47 -4.76
C ILE A 157 11.52 -1.21 -6.05
N SER A 158 10.66 -0.20 -6.04
CA SER A 158 10.00 0.30 -7.25
C SER A 158 10.71 1.57 -7.71
N VAL A 159 11.20 1.56 -8.95
CA VAL A 159 11.91 2.67 -9.58
C VAL A 159 11.02 3.23 -10.69
N MET A 160 10.83 4.55 -10.68
CA MET A 160 10.07 5.28 -11.70
C MET A 160 10.86 6.53 -12.09
N SER A 161 10.75 6.99 -13.33
CA SER A 161 11.38 8.22 -13.79
C SER A 161 10.36 9.25 -14.27
N SER A 162 10.85 10.38 -14.76
CA SER A 162 10.05 11.38 -15.47
C SER A 162 9.23 10.82 -16.64
N ALA A 163 9.56 9.64 -17.18
CA ALA A 163 8.78 8.99 -18.23
C ALA A 163 7.32 8.70 -17.80
N LEU A 164 7.10 8.51 -16.50
CA LEU A 164 5.76 8.31 -15.91
C LEU A 164 5.18 9.60 -15.32
N GLN A 165 5.84 10.75 -15.53
CA GLN A 165 5.42 12.06 -15.06
C GLN A 165 5.27 12.17 -13.53
N VAL A 166 5.99 11.30 -12.79
CA VAL A 166 6.05 11.31 -11.31
C VAL A 166 7.25 12.07 -10.76
N ALA A 167 8.16 12.51 -11.63
CA ALA A 167 9.37 13.23 -11.27
C ALA A 167 9.74 14.26 -12.35
N PRO A 168 10.47 15.34 -11.99
CA PRO A 168 11.05 16.26 -12.98
C PRO A 168 11.97 15.54 -13.97
N LYS A 169 12.23 16.16 -15.13
CA LYS A 169 13.14 15.61 -16.15
C LYS A 169 14.48 15.20 -15.54
N GLU A 170 15.01 14.07 -16.01
CA GLU A 170 16.30 13.51 -15.57
C GLU A 170 16.36 13.23 -14.06
N ARG A 171 15.21 12.91 -13.46
CA ARG A 171 15.11 12.43 -12.08
C ARG A 171 14.40 11.09 -12.02
N PHE A 172 14.84 10.29 -11.07
CA PHE A 172 14.23 9.03 -10.72
C PHE A 172 13.71 9.09 -9.28
N LEU A 173 12.59 8.42 -9.05
CA LEU A 173 12.03 8.13 -7.75
C LEU A 173 12.18 6.63 -7.51
N ALA A 174 12.94 6.26 -6.49
CA ALA A 174 13.05 4.89 -6.01
C ALA A 174 12.34 4.77 -4.66
N MET A 175 11.44 3.81 -4.51
CA MET A 175 10.75 3.52 -3.25
C MET A 175 11.14 2.12 -2.78
N ILE A 176 11.87 2.05 -1.66
CA ILE A 176 12.12 0.80 -0.94
C ILE A 176 10.93 0.54 -0.03
N SER A 177 10.36 -0.66 -0.05
CA SER A 177 9.22 -1.06 0.77
C SER A 177 9.45 -2.44 1.37
N ALA A 178 9.26 -2.56 2.68
CA ALA A 178 9.49 -3.81 3.40
C ALA A 178 8.78 -3.84 4.76
N GLN A 179 8.47 -5.05 5.23
CA GLN A 179 8.07 -5.29 6.61
C GLN A 179 9.26 -5.06 7.54
N VAL A 180 9.01 -4.44 8.70
CA VAL A 180 10.02 -4.14 9.71
C VAL A 180 10.07 -5.25 10.76
N TYR A 181 11.27 -5.73 11.09
CA TYR A 181 11.49 -6.72 12.15
C TYR A 181 12.42 -6.25 13.27
N THR A 182 13.04 -5.08 13.12
CA THR A 182 13.99 -4.53 14.09
C THR A 182 13.56 -3.16 14.63
N ASN A 183 14.20 -2.71 15.70
CA ASN A 183 14.05 -1.34 16.22
C ASN A 183 14.88 -0.30 15.44
N ASN A 184 15.63 -0.72 14.41
CA ASN A 184 16.38 0.18 13.54
C ASN A 184 16.08 -0.12 12.05
N PRO A 185 14.90 0.30 11.56
CA PRO A 185 14.43 -0.05 10.22
C PRO A 185 15.35 0.46 9.10
N LYS A 186 16.02 1.60 9.29
CA LYS A 186 16.98 2.12 8.30
C LYS A 186 18.19 1.20 8.13
N ARG A 187 18.70 0.62 9.23
CA ARG A 187 19.82 -0.34 9.16
C ARG A 187 19.39 -1.62 8.46
N GLU A 188 18.19 -2.11 8.78
CA GLU A 188 17.59 -3.29 8.18
C GLU A 188 17.45 -3.16 6.65
N LEU A 189 17.04 -1.98 6.17
CA LEU A 189 16.88 -1.69 4.74
C LEU A 189 18.14 -1.12 4.07
N GLY A 190 19.25 -1.03 4.80
CA GLY A 190 20.49 -0.43 4.32
C GLY A 190 21.07 -1.12 3.08
N VAL A 191 20.89 -2.44 2.96
CA VAL A 191 21.32 -3.20 1.77
C VAL A 191 20.59 -2.75 0.50
N ALA A 192 19.28 -2.51 0.60
CA ALA A 192 18.47 -2.04 -0.53
C ALA A 192 18.82 -0.58 -0.86
N TYR A 193 19.07 0.24 0.17
CA TYR A 193 19.48 1.63 -0.01
C TYR A 193 20.83 1.76 -0.72
N GLN A 194 21.80 0.90 -0.40
CA GLN A 194 23.11 0.89 -1.06
C GLN A 194 23.02 0.59 -2.56
N LEU A 195 22.07 -0.27 -2.98
CA LEU A 195 21.85 -0.55 -4.41
C LEU A 195 21.42 0.69 -5.21
N LEU A 196 20.87 1.71 -4.56
CA LEU A 196 20.41 2.92 -5.23
C LEU A 196 21.56 3.86 -5.65
N GLY A 197 22.80 3.63 -5.19
CA GLY A 197 23.92 4.51 -5.48
C GLY A 197 23.80 5.87 -4.80
N LYS A 198 24.01 6.96 -5.55
CA LYS A 198 23.99 8.33 -5.02
C LYS A 198 22.56 8.82 -4.89
N VAL A 199 22.09 8.97 -3.66
CA VAL A 199 20.77 9.54 -3.35
C VAL A 199 20.89 11.04 -3.13
N LEU A 200 20.10 11.84 -3.86
CA LEU A 200 20.06 13.30 -3.71
C LEU A 200 19.31 13.74 -2.46
N LYS A 201 18.17 13.09 -2.21
CA LYS A 201 17.29 13.34 -1.07
C LYS A 201 16.47 12.11 -0.78
N ASP A 202 16.22 11.87 0.50
CA ASP A 202 15.41 10.75 0.95
C ASP A 202 14.34 11.17 1.96
N PHE A 203 13.31 10.33 2.06
CA PHE A 203 12.21 10.44 3.01
C PHE A 203 11.91 9.04 3.54
N PHE A 204 11.98 8.87 4.85
CA PHE A 204 11.79 7.57 5.49
C PHE A 204 10.52 7.56 6.32
N LEU A 205 9.60 6.67 5.98
CA LEU A 205 8.30 6.52 6.62
C LEU A 205 8.20 5.13 7.23
N VAL A 206 7.62 5.05 8.42
CA VAL A 206 7.34 3.79 9.11
C VAL A 206 5.89 3.86 9.57
N ASN A 207 5.09 2.90 9.14
CA ASN A 207 3.66 2.86 9.42
C ASN A 207 3.28 1.49 9.95
N ASP A 208 2.48 1.48 11.01
CA ASP A 208 1.86 0.25 11.48
C ASP A 208 0.79 -0.23 10.50
N THR A 209 0.65 -1.54 10.38
CA THR A 209 -0.37 -2.19 9.56
C THR A 209 -1.42 -2.83 10.46
N TYR A 210 -2.67 -2.73 10.03
CA TYR A 210 -3.84 -3.19 10.76
C TYR A 210 -4.75 -4.01 9.86
N VAL A 211 -5.47 -4.95 10.47
CA VAL A 211 -6.57 -5.70 9.85
C VAL A 211 -7.82 -5.63 10.72
N PRO A 212 -9.01 -5.89 10.17
CA PRO A 212 -10.24 -5.99 10.97
C PRO A 212 -10.11 -7.08 12.04
N ALA A 213 -10.54 -6.78 13.26
CA ALA A 213 -10.54 -7.73 14.37
C ALA A 213 -11.88 -8.46 14.55
N LYS A 214 -12.96 -7.91 13.98
CA LYS A 214 -14.31 -8.48 14.00
C LYS A 214 -14.65 -9.10 12.65
N GLU A 215 -15.63 -9.99 12.65
CA GLU A 215 -16.19 -10.55 11.41
C GLU A 215 -16.74 -9.43 10.53
N LEU A 216 -16.43 -9.53 9.23
CA LEU A 216 -16.73 -8.48 8.26
C LEU A 216 -18.26 -8.30 8.13
N GLY A 217 -18.76 -7.08 8.32
CA GLY A 217 -20.16 -6.74 8.07
C GLY A 217 -21.17 -7.24 9.11
N ALA A 218 -20.75 -7.96 10.16
CA ALA A 218 -21.65 -8.51 11.18
C ALA A 218 -22.52 -7.44 11.87
N ASP A 219 -22.01 -6.22 11.99
CA ASP A 219 -22.68 -5.06 12.58
C ASP A 219 -22.84 -3.90 11.59
N GLY A 220 -22.75 -4.20 10.29
CA GLY A 220 -22.80 -3.22 9.21
C GLY A 220 -21.50 -2.43 9.02
N VAL A 221 -20.42 -2.71 9.76
CA VAL A 221 -19.11 -2.08 9.56
C VAL A 221 -18.18 -2.98 8.73
N PHE A 222 -17.57 -2.39 7.71
CA PHE A 222 -16.62 -3.01 6.80
C PHE A 222 -15.30 -2.26 6.87
N ILE A 223 -14.32 -2.82 7.54
CA ILE A 223 -13.01 -2.20 7.69
C ILE A 223 -12.07 -2.80 6.63
N CYS A 224 -11.40 -1.97 5.85
CA CYS A 224 -10.37 -2.43 4.92
C CYS A 224 -9.05 -2.71 5.67
N SER A 225 -8.20 -3.59 5.16
CA SER A 225 -6.88 -3.81 5.72
C SER A 225 -5.91 -2.70 5.32
N SER A 226 -4.88 -2.47 6.13
CA SER A 226 -3.77 -1.59 5.75
C SER A 226 -3.00 -2.16 4.56
N MET A 227 -2.51 -1.27 3.69
CA MET A 227 -1.64 -1.65 2.57
C MET A 227 -0.35 -2.31 3.06
N ASP A 228 -0.08 -3.52 2.56
CA ASP A 228 1.11 -4.29 2.90
C ASP A 228 2.39 -3.71 2.27
N ALA A 229 3.52 -4.41 2.48
CA ALA A 229 4.82 -4.01 1.95
C ALA A 229 4.98 -4.29 0.45
N THR A 230 4.09 -5.07 -0.17
CA THR A 230 4.20 -5.44 -1.58
C THR A 230 3.93 -4.23 -2.47
N THR A 231 4.47 -4.28 -3.70
CA THR A 231 4.39 -3.17 -4.66
C THR A 231 3.40 -3.46 -5.79
N HIS A 232 2.40 -4.30 -5.51
CA HIS A 232 1.32 -4.65 -6.44
C HIS A 232 -0.02 -4.72 -5.72
N PHE A 233 -1.13 -4.62 -6.44
CA PHE A 233 -2.46 -4.49 -5.84
C PHE A 233 -3.23 -5.79 -5.61
N GLN A 234 -2.63 -6.96 -5.83
CA GLN A 234 -3.37 -8.23 -5.83
C GLN A 234 -4.17 -8.49 -4.54
N ALA A 235 -3.59 -8.23 -3.37
CA ALA A 235 -4.25 -8.43 -2.08
C ALA A 235 -5.42 -7.44 -1.91
N SER A 236 -5.16 -6.15 -2.14
CA SER A 236 -6.16 -5.08 -2.07
C SER A 236 -7.32 -5.30 -3.04
N SER A 237 -7.05 -5.70 -4.28
CA SER A 237 -8.09 -6.01 -5.26
C SER A 237 -8.99 -7.15 -4.80
N ARG A 238 -8.42 -8.22 -4.23
CA ARG A 238 -9.23 -9.33 -3.68
C ARG A 238 -10.08 -8.89 -2.51
N GLU A 239 -9.54 -8.09 -1.61
CA GLU A 239 -10.28 -7.55 -0.46
C GLU A 239 -11.48 -6.70 -0.92
N VAL A 240 -11.29 -5.84 -1.92
CA VAL A 240 -12.39 -5.06 -2.51
C VAL A 240 -13.49 -5.97 -3.08
N MET A 241 -13.12 -7.04 -3.80
CA MET A 241 -14.11 -8.00 -4.32
C MET A 241 -14.88 -8.70 -3.18
N THR A 242 -14.17 -9.07 -2.10
CA THR A 242 -14.79 -9.69 -0.92
C THR A 242 -15.76 -8.72 -0.24
N ILE A 243 -15.34 -7.49 0.04
CA ILE A 243 -16.20 -6.46 0.66
C ILE A 243 -17.43 -6.19 -0.22
N PHE A 244 -17.25 -6.06 -1.54
CA PHE A 244 -18.37 -5.87 -2.45
C PHE A 244 -19.38 -7.02 -2.39
N LYS A 245 -18.88 -8.27 -2.36
CA LYS A 245 -19.74 -9.45 -2.26
C LYS A 245 -20.53 -9.49 -0.97
N GLU A 246 -19.89 -9.18 0.15
CA GLU A 246 -20.58 -9.13 1.46
C GLU A 246 -21.60 -7.98 1.53
N LEU A 247 -21.31 -6.83 0.89
CA LEU A 247 -22.22 -5.69 0.85
C LEU A 247 -23.47 -5.94 0.00
N THR A 248 -23.29 -6.58 -1.16
CA THR A 248 -24.32 -6.65 -2.22
C THR A 248 -24.94 -8.03 -2.38
N GLY A 249 -24.32 -9.07 -1.82
CA GLY A 249 -24.68 -10.47 -2.05
C GLY A 249 -24.30 -10.99 -3.44
N LYS A 250 -23.57 -10.22 -4.25
CA LYS A 250 -23.23 -10.56 -5.65
C LYS A 250 -21.72 -10.50 -5.88
N ASP A 251 -21.21 -11.35 -6.76
CA ASP A 251 -19.84 -11.22 -7.26
C ASP A 251 -19.74 -9.98 -8.16
N VAL A 252 -18.55 -9.36 -8.19
CA VAL A 252 -18.29 -8.21 -9.07
C VAL A 252 -18.31 -8.68 -10.53
N ASP A 253 -19.13 -8.03 -11.34
CA ASP A 253 -19.11 -8.23 -12.79
C ASP A 253 -17.97 -7.42 -13.41
N LEU A 254 -16.99 -8.11 -13.98
CA LEU A 254 -15.83 -7.51 -14.67
C LEU A 254 -16.00 -7.49 -16.20
N THR A 255 -17.20 -7.80 -16.70
CA THR A 255 -17.51 -7.90 -18.13
C THR A 255 -18.35 -6.74 -18.66
N GLU A 256 -18.86 -5.87 -17.77
CA GLU A 256 -19.58 -4.68 -18.18
C GLU A 256 -18.68 -3.72 -18.99
N ASN A 257 -19.23 -3.22 -20.11
CA ASN A 257 -18.52 -2.28 -20.97
C ASN A 257 -18.55 -0.88 -20.35
N PRO A 258 -17.40 -0.30 -19.95
CA PRO A 258 -17.36 1.03 -19.36
C PRO A 258 -17.86 2.13 -20.31
N ASP A 259 -17.80 1.92 -21.63
CA ASP A 259 -18.25 2.90 -22.63
C ASP A 259 -19.78 3.04 -22.68
N ALA A 260 -20.53 2.04 -22.20
CA ALA A 260 -21.99 2.11 -22.13
C ALA A 260 -22.49 3.12 -21.06
N ILE A 261 -21.60 3.57 -20.17
CA ILE A 261 -21.90 4.51 -19.09
C ILE A 261 -21.92 5.95 -19.61
N GLU A 262 -21.13 6.29 -20.64
CA GLU A 262 -21.07 7.66 -21.18
C GLU A 262 -22.33 8.05 -21.99
N GLU A 263 -23.02 7.08 -22.61
CA GLU A 263 -24.23 7.34 -23.41
C GLU A 263 -25.45 7.75 -22.55
N GLN A 264 -25.48 7.41 -21.27
CA GLN A 264 -26.61 7.75 -20.38
C GLN A 264 -26.65 9.22 -19.93
N PHE A 265 -25.59 10.00 -20.18
CA PHE A 265 -25.47 11.39 -19.75
C PHE A 265 -25.51 12.39 -20.92
N GLN A 266 -25.83 11.95 -22.14
CA GLN A 266 -25.99 12.81 -23.32
C GLN A 266 -27.45 13.20 -23.63
N THR A 267 -28.42 12.91 -22.75
CA THR A 267 -29.83 13.34 -22.90
C THR A 267 -30.25 14.41 -21.93
#